data_AF-A0A1J3CRD2-F1
#
_entry.id   AF-A0A1J3CRD2-F1
#
_cell.length_a   1.000
_cell.length_b   1.000
_cell.length_c   1.000
_cell.angle_alpha   90.00
_cell.angle_beta   90.00
_cell.angle_gamma   90.00
#
_symmetry.space_group_name_H-M   'P 1'
#
loop_
_entity.id
_entity.type
_entity.pdbx_description
1 polymer ?
#
loop_
_entity_poly.entity_id
_entity_poly.type
_entity_poly.pdbx_seq_one_letter_code
_entity_poly.pdbx_strand_id
1 'polypeptide(L)'
;ELGKQLHGRLVKGGYESGCFVGNALLLMYCKCGSIEEANDLFEEMNGKDIVSWNTMIAGYSRHGFGLEALRFFESMKIKGLKPDDATLVAVLSACSHTGLVDKGRQYFYTMTQDYGVTPNSQHYACMVDLLGRAGLLEEAHSLM
;
A
#
# COMPACT_ATOMS: atom_id res chain seq x y z
N GLU A 1 21.82 1.48 -2.83
CA GLU A 1 22.97 2.36 -3.13
C GLU A 1 22.68 3.51 -4.11
N LEU A 2 22.41 3.26 -5.39
CA LEU A 2 22.21 4.34 -6.38
C LEU A 2 21.06 5.30 -6.02
N GLY A 3 19.94 4.77 -5.49
CA GLY A 3 18.81 5.59 -5.07
C GLY A 3 19.13 6.54 -3.91
N LYS A 4 19.95 6.10 -2.93
CA LYS A 4 20.45 6.94 -1.83
C LYS A 4 21.38 8.03 -2.35
N GLN A 5 22.23 7.71 -3.32
CA GLN A 5 23.11 8.71 -3.96
C GLN A 5 22.30 9.74 -4.78
N LEU A 6 21.26 9.30 -5.48
CA LEU A 6 20.36 10.19 -6.22
C LEU A 6 19.59 11.11 -5.26
N HIS A 7 19.07 10.56 -4.16
CA HIS A 7 18.43 11.33 -3.09
C HIS A 7 19.38 12.40 -2.54
N GLY A 8 20.60 12.03 -2.15
CA GLY A 8 21.59 13.00 -1.65
C GLY A 8 21.95 14.12 -2.65
N ARG A 9 21.84 13.85 -3.96
CA ARG A 9 22.01 14.88 -5.01
C ARG A 9 20.81 15.79 -5.13
N LEU A 10 19.59 15.25 -5.05
CA LEU A 10 18.35 16.03 -5.06
C LEU A 10 18.29 16.98 -3.86
N VAL A 11 18.70 16.47 -2.69
CA VAL A 11 18.83 17.20 -1.43
C VAL A 11 19.79 18.38 -1.57
N LYS A 12 21.04 18.11 -1.96
CA LYS A 12 22.05 19.16 -2.18
C LYS A 12 21.64 20.17 -3.27
N GLY A 13 20.81 19.76 -4.22
CA GLY A 13 20.29 20.63 -5.28
C GLY A 13 19.07 21.47 -4.89
N GLY A 14 18.51 21.28 -3.69
CA GLY A 14 17.31 22.01 -3.24
C GLY A 14 16.01 21.55 -3.90
N TYR A 15 15.97 20.36 -4.51
CA TYR A 15 14.81 19.82 -5.24
C TYR A 15 13.85 18.98 -4.35
N GLU A 16 13.97 19.09 -3.03
CA GLU A 16 13.27 18.23 -2.06
C GLU A 16 11.78 18.53 -1.89
N SER A 17 11.33 19.74 -2.26
CA SER A 17 10.08 20.29 -1.74
C SER A 17 8.81 19.90 -2.51
N GLY A 18 8.91 19.03 -3.51
CA GLY A 18 7.76 18.60 -4.31
C GLY A 18 7.24 17.22 -3.92
N CYS A 19 5.91 17.10 -3.70
CA CYS A 19 5.24 15.81 -3.46
C CYS A 19 5.60 14.75 -4.53
N PHE A 20 5.81 15.17 -5.79
CA PHE A 20 6.26 14.30 -6.87
C PHE A 20 7.63 13.65 -6.62
N VAL A 21 8.63 14.44 -6.21
CA VAL A 21 9.99 13.95 -5.93
C VAL A 21 9.98 13.07 -4.69
N GLY A 22 9.23 13.47 -3.64
CA GLY A 22 9.01 12.67 -2.45
C GLY A 22 8.40 11.31 -2.77
N ASN A 23 7.31 11.27 -3.55
CA ASN A 23 6.66 10.03 -3.98
C ASN A 23 7.58 9.12 -4.80
N ALA A 24 8.42 9.69 -5.68
CA ALA A 24 9.40 8.91 -6.45
C ALA A 24 10.48 8.29 -5.55
N LEU A 25 10.96 9.04 -4.55
CA LEU A 25 11.95 8.56 -3.58
C LEU A 25 11.36 7.52 -2.62
N LEU A 26 10.13 7.73 -2.13
CA LEU A 26 9.39 6.73 -1.35
C LEU A 26 9.26 5.42 -2.11
N LEU A 27 8.81 5.49 -3.37
CA LEU A 27 8.66 4.30 -4.20
C LEU A 27 10.00 3.58 -4.41
N MET A 28 11.09 4.33 -4.57
CA MET A 28 12.43 3.78 -4.69
C MET A 28 12.85 3.05 -3.40
N TYR A 29 12.72 3.69 -2.23
CA TYR A 29 13.07 3.07 -0.96
C TYR A 29 12.24 1.82 -0.68
N CYS A 30 10.93 1.89 -0.87
CA CYS A 30 10.03 0.75 -0.77
C CYS A 30 10.46 -0.38 -1.73
N LYS A 31 10.79 -0.09 -3.00
CA LYS A 31 11.24 -1.14 -3.95
C LYS A 31 12.58 -1.78 -3.55
N CYS A 32 13.44 -1.05 -2.86
CA CYS A 32 14.73 -1.54 -2.39
C CYS A 32 14.66 -2.31 -1.05
N GLY A 33 13.50 -2.37 -0.39
CA GLY A 33 13.38 -2.97 0.95
C GLY A 33 13.87 -2.08 2.08
N SER A 34 14.25 -0.84 1.78
CA SER A 34 14.61 0.21 2.74
C SER A 34 13.34 0.85 3.32
N ILE A 35 12.51 0.06 3.99
CA ILE A 35 11.18 0.51 4.44
C ILE A 35 11.27 1.52 5.57
N GLU A 36 12.30 1.42 6.42
CA GLU A 36 12.57 2.38 7.50
C GLU A 36 12.92 3.76 6.90
N GLU A 37 13.83 3.81 5.93
CA GLU A 37 14.17 5.07 5.26
C GLU A 37 13.01 5.63 4.43
N ALA A 38 12.11 4.78 3.91
CA ALA A 38 10.87 5.24 3.30
C ALA A 38 9.96 5.90 4.35
N ASN A 39 9.86 5.33 5.54
CA ASN A 39 9.04 5.87 6.61
C ASN A 39 9.57 7.22 7.12
N ASP A 40 10.87 7.35 7.32
CA ASP A 40 11.50 8.61 7.72
C ASP A 40 11.23 9.72 6.70
N LEU A 41 11.45 9.41 5.41
CA LEU A 41 11.13 10.34 4.32
C LEU A 41 9.64 10.70 4.29
N PHE A 42 8.76 9.71 4.48
CA PHE A 42 7.33 9.94 4.50
C PHE A 42 6.98 10.96 5.58
N GLU A 43 7.49 10.80 6.80
CA GLU A 43 7.23 11.74 7.89
C GLU A 43 7.72 13.16 7.58
N GLU A 44 8.91 13.31 6.99
CA GLU A 44 9.49 14.60 6.58
C GLU A 44 8.73 15.31 5.45
N MET A 45 8.00 14.58 4.61
CA MET A 45 7.27 15.17 3.48
C MET A 45 6.16 16.13 3.92
N ASN A 46 6.20 17.36 3.42
CA ASN A 46 5.09 18.31 3.53
C ASN A 46 4.03 18.01 2.47
N GLY A 47 2.75 17.98 2.85
CA GLY A 47 1.64 17.84 1.88
C GLY A 47 1.52 16.45 1.23
N LYS A 48 1.59 15.38 2.05
CA LYS A 48 1.39 13.98 1.63
C LYS A 48 0.05 13.81 0.92
N ASP A 49 0.06 13.23 -0.28
CA ASP A 49 -1.14 12.96 -1.09
C ASP A 49 -1.47 11.46 -1.10
N ILE A 50 -2.56 11.10 -1.80
CA ILE A 50 -3.02 9.72 -1.96
C ILE A 50 -1.90 8.78 -2.44
N VAL A 51 -1.01 9.27 -3.31
CA VAL A 51 0.09 8.49 -3.87
C VAL A 51 1.15 8.22 -2.81
N SER A 52 1.47 9.19 -1.94
CA SER A 52 2.37 8.98 -0.80
C SER A 52 1.88 7.85 0.11
N TRP A 53 0.59 7.89 0.47
CA TRP A 53 -0.03 6.88 1.35
C TRP A 53 -0.08 5.51 0.69
N ASN A 54 -0.54 5.43 -0.57
CA ASN A 54 -0.60 4.18 -1.33
C ASN A 54 0.79 3.54 -1.47
N THR A 55 1.83 4.36 -1.67
CA THR A 55 3.21 3.88 -1.78
C THR A 55 3.69 3.24 -0.48
N MET A 56 3.37 3.82 0.68
CA MET A 56 3.73 3.24 1.98
C MET A 56 2.94 1.96 2.28
N ILE A 57 1.62 1.95 2.05
CA ILE A 57 0.78 0.77 2.27
C ILE A 57 1.27 -0.39 1.40
N ALA A 58 1.53 -0.16 0.11
CA ALA A 58 2.06 -1.16 -0.80
C ALA A 58 3.49 -1.61 -0.43
N GLY A 59 4.32 -0.68 0.05
CA GLY A 59 5.67 -0.96 0.54
C GLY A 59 5.65 -1.93 1.72
N TYR A 60 4.93 -1.59 2.78
CA TYR A 60 4.77 -2.45 3.96
C TYR A 60 4.17 -3.81 3.59
N SER A 61 3.10 -3.82 2.77
CA SER A 61 2.44 -5.03 2.29
C SER A 61 3.40 -6.00 1.58
N ARG A 62 4.27 -5.47 0.70
CA ARG A 62 5.23 -6.26 -0.07
C ARG A 62 6.33 -6.90 0.78
N HIS A 63 6.73 -6.23 1.85
CA HIS A 63 7.85 -6.66 2.70
C HIS A 63 7.40 -7.45 3.94
N GLY A 64 6.16 -7.96 3.94
CA GLY A 64 5.62 -8.81 5.01
C GLY A 64 5.13 -8.05 6.24
N PHE A 65 5.15 -6.71 6.21
CA PHE A 65 4.66 -5.84 7.29
C PHE A 65 3.18 -5.52 7.11
N GLY A 66 2.34 -6.55 6.92
CA GLY A 66 0.93 -6.33 6.58
C GLY A 66 0.12 -5.65 7.69
N LEU A 67 0.48 -5.83 8.96
CA LEU A 67 -0.17 -5.12 10.07
C LEU A 67 0.13 -3.62 10.04
N GLU A 68 1.36 -3.24 9.72
CA GLU A 68 1.81 -1.86 9.53
C GLU A 68 1.12 -1.23 8.31
N ALA A 69 0.96 -1.99 7.22
CA ALA A 69 0.19 -1.55 6.05
C ALA A 69 -1.26 -1.20 6.43
N LEU A 70 -1.91 -2.04 7.24
CA LEU A 70 -3.26 -1.78 7.74
C LEU A 70 -3.32 -0.59 8.70
N ARG A 71 -2.30 -0.38 9.54
CA ARG A 71 -2.20 0.80 10.41
C ARG A 71 -2.06 2.10 9.60
N PHE A 72 -1.29 2.07 8.51
CA PHE A 72 -1.18 3.19 7.58
C PHE A 72 -2.50 3.46 6.87
N PHE A 73 -3.22 2.41 6.45
CA PHE A 73 -4.55 2.54 5.88
C PHE A 73 -5.57 3.18 6.84
N GLU A 74 -5.58 2.78 8.11
CA GLU A 74 -6.45 3.41 9.12
C GLU A 74 -6.06 4.87 9.36
N SER A 75 -4.77 5.18 9.43
CA SER A 75 -4.26 6.55 9.59
C SER A 75 -4.65 7.47 8.43
N MET A 76 -4.57 6.95 7.20
CA MET A 76 -5.00 7.64 5.98
C MET A 76 -6.49 8.03 6.05
N LYS A 77 -7.36 7.12 6.51
CA LYS A 77 -8.79 7.38 6.70
C LYS A 77 -9.05 8.43 7.78
N ILE A 78 -8.34 8.38 8.91
CA ILE A 78 -8.43 9.37 9.99
C ILE A 78 -8.04 10.77 9.48
N LYS A 79 -7.08 10.85 8.55
CA LYS A 79 -6.69 12.10 7.88
C LYS A 79 -7.68 12.58 6.82
N GLY A 80 -8.78 11.86 6.61
CA GLY A 80 -9.86 12.22 5.67
C GLY A 80 -9.57 11.88 4.21
N LEU A 81 -8.49 11.14 3.92
CA LEU A 81 -8.25 10.65 2.56
C LEU A 81 -9.16 9.46 2.27
N LYS A 82 -9.80 9.49 1.11
CA LYS A 82 -10.63 8.37 0.64
C LYS A 82 -9.74 7.33 -0.05
N PRO A 83 -9.84 6.05 0.33
CA PRO A 83 -9.17 4.97 -0.40
C PRO A 83 -9.56 4.95 -1.88
N ASP A 84 -8.60 4.66 -2.75
CA ASP A 84 -8.83 4.41 -4.17
C ASP A 84 -8.54 2.95 -4.55
N ASP A 85 -8.64 2.64 -5.84
CA ASP A 85 -8.36 1.32 -6.42
C ASP A 85 -7.00 0.78 -5.98
N ALA A 86 -5.96 1.61 -6.05
CA ALA A 86 -4.60 1.23 -5.68
C ALA A 86 -4.44 1.03 -4.16
N THR A 87 -5.11 1.85 -3.34
CA THR A 87 -5.15 1.65 -1.88
C THR A 87 -5.68 0.26 -1.54
N LEU A 88 -6.79 -0.14 -2.16
CA LEU A 88 -7.49 -1.37 -1.80
C LEU A 88 -6.79 -2.62 -2.31
N VAL A 89 -6.16 -2.59 -3.49
CA VAL A 89 -5.26 -3.66 -3.93
C VAL A 89 -4.12 -3.87 -2.92
N ALA A 90 -3.51 -2.79 -2.44
CA ALA A 90 -2.40 -2.88 -1.49
C ALA A 90 -2.85 -3.45 -0.12
N VAL A 91 -4.03 -3.06 0.36
CA VAL A 91 -4.67 -3.57 1.58
C VAL A 91 -5.02 -5.05 1.46
N LEU A 92 -5.66 -5.47 0.36
CA LEU A 92 -5.99 -6.89 0.14
C LEU A 92 -4.73 -7.75 0.00
N SER A 93 -3.69 -7.24 -0.66
CA SER A 93 -2.38 -7.89 -0.72
C SER A 93 -1.78 -8.05 0.69
N ALA A 94 -1.93 -7.04 1.55
CA ALA A 94 -1.44 -7.10 2.93
C ALA A 94 -2.17 -8.17 3.73
N CYS A 95 -3.49 -8.28 3.56
CA CYS A 95 -4.29 -9.34 4.15
C CYS A 95 -3.84 -10.73 3.64
N SER A 96 -3.58 -10.88 2.33
CA SER A 96 -3.09 -12.13 1.76
C SER A 96 -1.77 -12.58 2.38
N HIS A 97 -0.76 -11.71 2.40
CA HIS A 97 0.57 -12.05 2.93
C HIS A 97 0.58 -12.34 4.44
N THR A 98 -0.39 -11.81 5.18
CA THR A 98 -0.51 -12.02 6.63
C THR A 98 -1.56 -13.06 7.03
N GLY A 99 -2.28 -13.64 6.06
CA GLY A 99 -3.34 -14.62 6.33
C GLY A 99 -4.57 -14.04 7.04
N LEU A 100 -4.82 -12.74 6.94
CA LEU A 100 -5.95 -12.07 7.58
C LEU A 100 -7.24 -12.21 6.76
N VAL A 101 -7.76 -13.43 6.65
CA VAL A 101 -8.90 -13.79 5.81
C VAL A 101 -10.13 -12.92 6.08
N ASP A 102 -10.53 -12.79 7.35
CA ASP A 102 -11.74 -12.04 7.71
C ASP A 102 -11.64 -10.55 7.37
N LYS A 103 -10.45 -9.95 7.56
CA LYS A 103 -10.20 -8.57 7.14
C LYS A 103 -10.19 -8.43 5.62
N GLY A 104 -9.58 -9.37 4.90
CA GLY A 104 -9.58 -9.36 3.44
C GLY A 104 -11.00 -9.38 2.88
N ARG A 105 -11.87 -10.26 3.40
CA ARG A 105 -13.29 -10.28 3.06
C ARG A 105 -13.97 -8.96 3.38
N GLN A 106 -13.79 -8.46 4.60
CA GLN A 106 -14.39 -7.20 5.04
C GLN A 106 -14.03 -6.06 4.07
N TYR A 107 -12.76 -5.85 3.77
CA TYR A 107 -12.31 -4.77 2.88
C TYR A 107 -12.77 -4.99 1.42
N PHE A 108 -12.85 -6.24 0.97
CA PHE A 108 -13.39 -6.56 -0.36
C PHE A 108 -14.89 -6.27 -0.50
N TYR A 109 -15.67 -6.38 0.57
CA TYR A 109 -17.09 -5.99 0.53
C TYR A 109 -17.27 -4.48 0.70
N THR A 110 -16.55 -3.86 1.63
CA THR A 110 -16.69 -2.42 1.90
C THR A 110 -16.12 -1.55 0.79
N MET A 111 -15.27 -2.07 -0.10
CA MET A 111 -14.76 -1.26 -1.22
C MET A 111 -15.86 -0.70 -2.12
N THR A 112 -16.91 -1.48 -2.41
CA THR A 112 -18.03 -0.99 -3.22
C THR A 112 -19.04 -0.21 -2.37
N GLN A 113 -19.33 -0.68 -1.16
CA GLN A 113 -20.36 -0.08 -0.30
C GLN A 113 -19.94 1.28 0.27
N ASP A 114 -18.71 1.38 0.78
CA ASP A 114 -18.25 2.52 1.55
C ASP A 114 -17.37 3.45 0.72
N TYR A 115 -16.62 2.88 -0.24
CA TYR A 115 -15.64 3.63 -1.05
C TYR A 115 -16.06 3.83 -2.51
N GLY A 116 -17.11 3.15 -2.98
CA GLY A 116 -17.58 3.24 -4.37
C GLY A 116 -16.60 2.67 -5.40
N VAL A 117 -15.64 1.86 -4.97
CA VAL A 117 -14.64 1.21 -5.84
C VAL A 117 -15.21 -0.15 -6.27
N THR A 118 -15.28 -0.36 -7.58
CA THR A 118 -15.73 -1.63 -8.16
C THR A 118 -14.55 -2.61 -8.26
N PRO A 119 -14.67 -3.85 -7.74
CA PRO A 119 -13.60 -4.83 -7.85
C PRO A 119 -13.21 -5.10 -9.30
N ASN A 120 -11.90 -5.05 -9.56
CA ASN A 120 -11.30 -5.41 -10.85
C ASN A 120 -10.42 -6.68 -10.71
N SER A 121 -9.78 -7.11 -11.80
CA SER A 121 -8.96 -8.34 -11.81
C SER A 121 -7.85 -8.36 -10.76
N GLN A 122 -7.27 -7.22 -10.37
CA GLN A 122 -6.24 -7.15 -9.33
C GLN A 122 -6.82 -7.43 -7.94
N HIS A 123 -8.02 -6.95 -7.65
CA HIS A 123 -8.69 -7.21 -6.38
C HIS A 123 -9.06 -8.68 -6.24
N TYR A 124 -9.62 -9.28 -7.30
CA TYR A 124 -9.91 -10.72 -7.32
C TYR A 124 -8.64 -11.56 -7.20
N ALA A 125 -7.55 -11.18 -7.87
CA ALA A 125 -6.27 -11.88 -7.73
C ALA A 125 -5.76 -11.88 -6.28
N CYS A 126 -5.89 -10.77 -5.55
CA CYS A 126 -5.54 -10.71 -4.13
C CYS A 126 -6.43 -11.64 -3.28
N MET A 127 -7.73 -11.70 -3.57
CA MET A 127 -8.66 -12.57 -2.85
C MET A 127 -8.40 -14.06 -3.12
N VAL A 128 -8.15 -14.43 -4.37
CA VAL A 128 -7.81 -15.80 -4.75
C VAL A 128 -6.50 -16.24 -4.09
N ASP A 129 -5.47 -15.38 -4.07
CA ASP A 129 -4.21 -15.67 -3.36
C ASP A 129 -4.42 -15.83 -1.84
N LEU A 130 -5.19 -14.93 -1.22
CA LEU A 130 -5.52 -14.98 0.22
C LEU A 130 -6.26 -16.28 0.59
N LEU A 131 -7.33 -16.60 -0.13
CA LEU A 131 -8.15 -17.78 0.13
C LEU A 131 -7.41 -19.07 -0.18
N GLY A 132 -6.63 -19.09 -1.28
CA GLY A 132 -5.77 -20.21 -1.64
C GLY A 132 -4.75 -20.54 -0.55
N ARG A 133 -4.04 -19.52 -0.03
CA ARG A 133 -3.09 -19.66 1.09
C ARG A 133 -3.75 -20.15 2.38
N ALA A 134 -5.01 -19.77 2.61
CA ALA A 134 -5.78 -20.21 3.76
C ALA A 134 -6.40 -21.61 3.61
N GLY A 135 -6.23 -22.27 2.45
CA GLY A 135 -6.81 -23.58 2.16
C GLY A 135 -8.30 -23.56 1.81
N LEU A 136 -8.89 -22.38 1.57
CA LEU A 136 -10.30 -22.17 1.24
C LEU A 136 -10.51 -22.29 -0.28
N LEU A 137 -10.15 -23.44 -0.85
CA LEU A 137 -10.04 -23.63 -2.30
C LEU A 137 -11.37 -23.52 -3.05
N GLU A 138 -12.46 -24.00 -2.46
CA GLU A 138 -13.81 -23.89 -3.06
C GLU A 138 -14.23 -22.42 -3.21
N GLU A 139 -13.96 -21.60 -2.20
CA GLU A 139 -14.27 -20.17 -2.24
C GLU A 139 -13.37 -19.46 -3.25
N ALA A 140 -12.07 -19.77 -3.26
CA ALA A 140 -11.13 -19.23 -4.24
C ALA A 140 -11.54 -19.56 -5.68
N HIS A 141 -12.06 -20.78 -5.93
CA HIS A 141 -12.54 -21.20 -7.24
C HIS A 141 -13.79 -20.44 -7.69
N SER A 142 -14.69 -20.10 -6.76
CA SER A 142 -15.90 -19.34 -7.08
C SER A 142 -15.65 -17.87 -7.48
N LEU A 143 -14.43 -17.37 -7.28
CA LEU A 143 -14.01 -16.01 -7.65
C LEU A 143 -13.26 -15.92 -8.98
N MET A 144 -12.97 -17.06 -9.64
CA MET A 144 -12.31 -17.12 -10.96
C MET A 144 -13.33 -17.12 -12.09
#